data_AF-A0A2V9LL41-F1
#
_entry.id   AF-A0A2V9LL41-F1
#
_cell.length_a   1.000
_cell.length_b   1.000
_cell.length_c   1.000
_cell.angle_alpha   90.00
_cell.angle_beta   90.00
_cell.angle_gamma   90.00
#
_symmetry.space_group_name_H-M   'P 1'
#
loop_
_entity.id
_entity.type
_entity.pdbx_description
1 polymer ?
#
loop_
_entity_poly.entity_id
_entity_poly.type
_entity_poly.pdbx_seq_one_letter_code
_entity_poly.pdbx_strand_id
1 'polypeptide(L)'
;MGTGSLILVPALITLAVTILRVVGELEHWTKLLFNPSAGGGAALIGIAWLPFVFGPYFAVKLVGAGQGPSSKGKAIGLAAAALALTVAGGFVAFSPPQSTPKMLMGYLMIALAVALEFPGWSALAKALLAYAYAARIPVVLVMFFAMQGHWGTHYDALPPNYTGPTDFWGLYLHIGVLPQMVFWVVYTVVLGSLFGSIFGALAGRKKVAPQMA
;
A
#
# COMPACT_ATOMS: atom_id res chain seq x y z
N MET A 1 -7.90 19.65 10.44
CA MET A 1 -7.77 19.30 9.01
C MET A 1 -8.59 18.04 8.77
N GLY A 2 -9.54 18.04 7.84
CA GLY A 2 -10.34 16.85 7.55
C GLY A 2 -9.55 15.84 6.72
N THR A 3 -9.79 14.54 6.91
CA THR A 3 -9.07 13.45 6.21
C THR A 3 -9.10 13.62 4.69
N GLY A 4 -10.22 14.06 4.11
CA GLY A 4 -10.34 14.30 2.67
C GLY A 4 -9.35 15.36 2.13
N SER A 5 -9.20 16.48 2.82
CA SER A 5 -8.23 17.52 2.44
C SER A 5 -6.77 17.06 2.55
N LEU A 6 -6.49 16.11 3.45
CA LEU A 6 -5.14 15.59 3.67
C LEU A 6 -4.71 14.63 2.56
N ILE A 7 -5.64 13.79 2.07
CA ILE A 7 -5.33 12.72 1.12
C ILE A 7 -5.54 13.10 -0.35
N LEU A 8 -6.28 14.17 -0.65
CA LEU A 8 -6.64 14.51 -2.03
C LEU A 8 -5.41 14.68 -2.93
N VAL A 9 -4.45 15.51 -2.51
CA VAL A 9 -3.24 15.77 -3.30
C VAL A 9 -2.40 14.49 -3.48
N PRO A 10 -2.09 13.72 -2.41
CA PRO A 10 -1.45 12.41 -2.58
C PRO A 10 -2.21 11.45 -3.50
N ALA A 11 -3.54 11.39 -3.41
CA ALA A 11 -4.35 10.52 -4.28
C ALA A 11 -4.25 10.94 -5.75
N LEU A 12 -4.27 12.24 -6.06
CA LEU A 12 -4.09 12.75 -7.42
C LEU A 12 -2.69 12.46 -7.96
N ILE A 13 -1.65 12.62 -7.13
CA ILE A 13 -0.27 12.24 -7.51
C ILE A 13 -0.19 10.74 -7.81
N THR A 14 -0.78 9.91 -6.96
CA THR A 14 -0.81 8.46 -7.17
C THR A 14 -1.54 8.08 -8.45
N LEU A 15 -2.68 8.74 -8.74
CA LEU A 15 -3.38 8.54 -10.00
C LEU A 15 -2.50 8.91 -11.20
N ALA A 16 -1.80 10.05 -11.14
CA ALA A 16 -0.88 10.46 -12.20
C ALA A 16 0.26 9.46 -12.39
N VAL A 17 0.83 8.92 -11.31
CA VAL A 17 1.86 7.87 -11.38
C VAL A 17 1.30 6.59 -12.00
N THR A 18 0.07 6.18 -11.66
CA THR A 18 -0.60 5.01 -12.27
C THR A 18 -0.80 5.21 -13.76
N ILE A 19 -1.31 6.37 -14.20
CA ILE A 19 -1.51 6.69 -15.62
C ILE A 19 -0.17 6.70 -16.35
N LEU A 20 0.83 7.40 -15.80
CA LEU A 20 2.18 7.44 -16.37
C LEU A 20 2.76 6.03 -16.51
N ARG A 21 2.52 5.17 -15.51
CA ARG A 21 2.98 3.79 -15.52
C ARG A 21 2.32 2.98 -16.63
N VAL A 22 1.00 3.08 -16.81
CA VAL A 22 0.29 2.43 -17.92
C VAL A 22 0.83 2.91 -19.27
N VAL A 23 0.90 4.22 -19.47
CA VAL A 23 1.36 4.82 -20.73
C VAL A 23 2.79 4.38 -21.06
N GLY A 24 3.70 4.44 -20.09
CA GLY A 24 5.09 4.07 -20.34
C GLY A 24 5.27 2.58 -20.67
N GLU A 25 4.42 1.69 -20.16
CA GLU A 25 4.44 0.26 -20.55
C GLU A 25 3.88 0.04 -21.96
N LEU A 26 2.79 0.73 -22.31
CA LEU A 26 2.19 0.69 -23.65
C LEU A 26 3.13 1.24 -24.72
N GLU A 27 3.83 2.33 -24.41
CA GLU A 27 4.84 2.95 -25.30
C GLU A 27 6.20 2.24 -25.22
N HIS A 28 6.30 1.12 -24.51
CA HIS A 28 7.49 0.29 -24.38
C HIS A 28 8.75 1.06 -23.95
N TRP A 29 8.57 2.02 -23.05
CA TRP A 29 9.68 2.74 -22.43
C TRP A 29 10.59 1.80 -21.63
N THR A 30 11.73 2.31 -21.17
CA THR A 30 12.75 1.50 -20.51
C THR A 30 12.19 0.64 -19.37
N LYS A 31 12.50 -0.66 -19.39
CA LYS A 31 12.06 -1.63 -18.38
C LYS A 31 12.54 -1.31 -16.97
N LEU A 32 13.59 -0.51 -16.82
CA LEU A 32 14.01 -0.01 -15.50
C LEU A 32 12.91 0.83 -14.84
N LEU A 33 12.17 1.59 -15.65
CA LEU A 33 11.12 2.50 -15.19
C LEU A 33 9.71 1.91 -15.37
N PHE A 34 9.49 1.11 -16.41
CA PHE A 34 8.18 0.61 -16.86
C PHE A 34 8.25 -0.90 -17.23
N ASN A 35 8.49 -1.78 -16.25
CA ASN A 35 8.58 -3.23 -16.50
C ASN A 35 7.19 -3.89 -16.55
N PRO A 36 6.79 -4.50 -17.68
CA PRO A 36 5.46 -5.13 -17.84
C PRO A 36 5.37 -6.53 -17.22
N SER A 37 6.43 -7.05 -16.61
CA SER A 37 6.41 -8.39 -15.99
C SER A 37 5.47 -8.43 -14.79
N ALA A 38 4.91 -9.59 -14.47
CA ALA A 38 4.03 -9.76 -13.31
C ALA A 38 4.68 -9.23 -12.01
N GLY A 39 3.90 -8.48 -11.22
CA GLY A 39 4.41 -7.78 -10.04
C GLY A 39 5.24 -6.52 -10.35
N GLY A 40 5.35 -6.12 -11.62
CA GLY A 40 5.97 -4.86 -12.05
C GLY A 40 7.50 -4.82 -11.99
N GLY A 41 8.16 -5.95 -11.69
CA GLY A 41 9.62 -6.12 -11.77
C GLY A 41 10.46 -5.11 -10.98
N ALA A 42 9.93 -4.62 -9.85
CA ALA A 42 10.56 -3.56 -9.03
C ALA A 42 10.87 -2.26 -9.80
N ALA A 43 10.16 -1.99 -10.90
CA ALA A 43 10.42 -0.80 -11.69
C ALA A 43 10.12 0.49 -10.91
N LEU A 44 10.91 1.53 -11.20
CA LEU A 44 10.99 2.72 -10.35
C LEU A 44 9.73 3.60 -10.39
N ILE A 45 9.03 3.64 -11.53
CA ILE A 45 7.76 4.37 -11.63
C ILE A 45 6.63 3.47 -11.19
N GLY A 46 6.37 3.43 -9.89
CA GLY A 46 5.34 2.55 -9.33
C GLY A 46 4.80 3.08 -8.01
N ILE A 47 3.50 2.87 -7.79
CA ILE A 47 2.84 3.35 -6.58
C ILE A 47 3.21 2.53 -5.33
N ALA A 48 3.92 1.40 -5.50
CA ALA A 48 4.50 0.61 -4.42
C ALA A 48 5.52 1.40 -3.58
N TRP A 49 6.15 2.44 -4.16
CA TRP A 49 7.14 3.28 -3.46
C TRP A 49 6.51 4.43 -2.66
N LEU A 50 5.27 4.81 -2.97
CA LEU A 50 4.62 5.98 -2.38
C LEU A 50 4.33 5.87 -0.86
N PRO A 51 4.13 4.69 -0.23
CA PRO A 51 3.99 4.59 1.22
C PRO A 51 5.20 5.14 1.99
N PHE A 52 6.42 5.00 1.45
CA PHE A 52 7.64 5.53 2.06
C PHE A 52 7.69 7.07 2.07
N VAL A 53 6.93 7.72 1.18
CA VAL A 53 6.84 9.19 1.08
C VAL A 53 5.61 9.71 1.80
N PHE A 54 4.44 9.16 1.48
CA PHE A 54 3.17 9.68 1.98
C PHE A 54 2.87 9.28 3.43
N GLY A 55 3.41 8.15 3.92
CA GLY A 55 3.37 7.81 5.34
C GLY A 55 3.99 8.92 6.22
N PRO A 56 5.27 9.27 6.01
CA PRO A 56 5.90 10.41 6.67
C PRO A 56 5.17 11.73 6.47
N TYR A 57 4.72 12.04 5.24
CA TYR A 57 3.95 13.26 4.97
C TYR A 57 2.69 13.37 5.84
N PHE A 58 1.87 12.32 5.89
CA PHE A 58 0.66 12.30 6.71
C PHE A 58 0.99 12.43 8.19
N ALA A 59 1.98 11.68 8.67
CA ALA A 59 2.39 11.72 10.07
C ALA A 59 2.84 13.12 10.50
N VAL A 60 3.65 13.81 9.70
CA VAL A 60 4.12 15.18 10.00
C VAL A 60 2.95 16.16 10.04
N LYS A 61 2.04 16.09 9.06
CA LYS A 61 0.85 16.96 9.03
C LYS A 61 -0.07 16.72 10.23
N LEU A 62 -0.28 15.46 10.62
CA LEU A 62 -1.10 15.09 11.77
C LEU A 62 -0.47 15.52 13.10
N VAL A 63 0.83 15.34 13.28
CA VAL A 63 1.56 15.84 14.46
C VAL A 63 1.47 17.35 14.56
N GLY A 64 1.66 18.07 13.45
CA GLY A 64 1.51 19.52 13.40
C GLY A 64 0.10 20.01 13.77
N ALA A 65 -0.92 19.18 13.51
CA ALA A 65 -2.31 19.44 13.88
C ALA A 65 -2.68 18.95 15.29
N GLY A 66 -1.71 18.52 16.11
CA GLY A 66 -1.96 18.01 17.46
C GLY A 66 -2.56 16.60 17.51
N GLN A 67 -2.61 15.90 16.38
CA GLN A 67 -3.15 14.54 16.25
C GLN A 67 -2.04 13.49 16.22
N GLY A 68 -0.95 13.71 16.96
CA GLY A 68 0.14 12.76 17.10
C GLY A 68 -0.26 11.49 17.88
N PRO A 69 0.60 10.45 17.90
CA PRO A 69 0.33 9.26 18.69
C PRO A 69 0.43 9.56 20.19
N SER A 70 -0.39 8.91 21.01
CA SER A 70 -0.32 9.03 22.48
C SER A 70 0.98 8.46 23.05
N SER A 71 1.56 7.46 22.38
CA SER A 71 2.89 6.92 22.68
C SER A 71 3.64 6.62 21.39
N LYS A 72 4.79 7.28 21.20
CA LYS A 72 5.67 7.09 20.04
C LYS A 72 6.16 5.64 19.93
N GLY A 73 6.59 5.06 21.06
CA GLY A 73 7.07 3.68 21.11
C GLY A 73 5.97 2.66 20.78
N LYS A 74 4.75 2.88 21.28
CA LYS A 74 3.59 2.03 20.97
C LYS A 74 3.24 2.09 19.48
N ALA A 75 3.22 3.28 18.89
CA ALA A 75 2.93 3.46 17.47
C ALA A 75 3.95 2.73 16.58
N ILE A 76 5.25 2.89 16.85
CA ILE A 76 6.31 2.21 16.09
C ILE A 76 6.26 0.68 16.33
N GLY A 77 6.13 0.24 17.59
CA GLY A 77 6.12 -1.17 17.93
C GLY A 77 4.94 -1.94 17.33
N LEU A 78 3.74 -1.35 17.33
CA LEU A 78 2.57 -1.97 16.71
C LEU A 78 2.64 -1.97 15.18
N ALA A 79 3.17 -0.91 14.55
CA ALA A 79 3.40 -0.90 13.10
C ALA A 79 4.45 -1.95 12.68
N ALA A 80 5.50 -2.15 13.49
CA ALA A 80 6.48 -3.22 13.27
C ALA A 80 5.87 -4.62 13.44
N ALA A 81 5.00 -4.81 14.44
CA ALA A 81 4.26 -6.06 14.62
C ALA A 81 3.29 -6.34 13.46
N ALA A 82 2.61 -5.31 12.95
CA ALA A 82 1.76 -5.40 11.77
C ALA A 82 2.56 -5.77 10.52
N LEU A 83 3.78 -5.25 10.35
CA LEU A 83 4.69 -5.64 9.29
C LEU A 83 5.06 -7.13 9.40
N ALA A 84 5.44 -7.58 10.59
CA ALA A 84 5.75 -8.99 10.83
C ALA A 84 4.55 -9.91 10.50
N LEU A 85 3.34 -9.54 10.93
CA LEU A 85 2.12 -10.29 10.63
C LEU A 85 1.78 -10.29 9.14
N THR A 86 1.99 -9.17 8.44
CA THR A 86 1.79 -9.06 6.99
C THR A 86 2.76 -9.97 6.23
N VAL A 87 4.04 -10.00 6.63
CA VAL A 87 5.05 -10.89 6.04
C VAL A 87 4.71 -12.35 6.31
N ALA A 88 4.34 -12.70 7.53
CA ALA A 88 3.91 -14.05 7.87
C ALA A 88 2.67 -14.48 7.07
N GLY A 89 1.67 -13.61 6.94
CA GLY A 89 0.48 -13.87 6.13
C GLY A 89 0.79 -14.05 4.65
N GLY A 90 1.71 -13.24 4.09
CA GLY A 90 2.21 -13.42 2.73
C GLY A 90 2.93 -14.75 2.54
N PHE A 91 3.78 -15.15 3.49
CA PHE A 91 4.43 -16.46 3.47
C PHE A 91 3.41 -17.60 3.47
N VAL A 92 2.42 -17.55 4.36
CA VAL A 92 1.33 -18.55 4.43
C VAL A 92 0.54 -18.59 3.12
N ALA A 93 0.18 -17.43 2.55
CA ALA A 93 -0.62 -17.34 1.34
C ALA A 93 0.07 -17.89 0.09
N PHE A 94 1.38 -17.60 -0.07
CA PHE A 94 2.05 -17.77 -1.37
C PHE A 94 3.07 -18.91 -1.41
N SER A 95 3.46 -19.50 -0.28
CA SER A 95 4.48 -20.56 -0.25
C SER A 95 3.96 -21.89 -0.81
N PRO A 96 4.76 -22.63 -1.61
CA PRO A 96 4.41 -23.97 -2.07
C PRO A 96 4.25 -24.99 -0.92
N PRO A 97 3.43 -26.05 -1.09
CA PRO A 97 2.40 -26.18 -2.12
C PRO A 97 1.28 -25.15 -1.89
N GLN A 98 0.79 -24.55 -2.96
CA GLN A 98 -0.30 -23.57 -2.89
C GLN A 98 -1.64 -24.30 -2.73
N SER A 99 -2.53 -23.75 -1.90
CA SER A 99 -3.87 -24.28 -1.70
C SER A 99 -4.83 -23.16 -1.28
N THR A 100 -6.12 -23.31 -1.59
CA THR A 100 -7.15 -22.32 -1.22
C THR A 100 -7.18 -22.03 0.28
N PRO A 101 -7.11 -23.02 1.20
CA PRO A 101 -7.12 -22.74 2.64
C PRO A 101 -5.91 -21.92 3.10
N LYS A 102 -4.70 -22.20 2.57
CA LYS A 102 -3.49 -21.44 2.88
C LYS A 102 -3.60 -20.00 2.39
N MET A 103 -4.09 -19.82 1.17
CA MET A 103 -4.34 -18.50 0.61
C MET A 103 -5.31 -17.70 1.48
N LEU A 104 -6.48 -18.26 1.81
CA LEU A 104 -7.48 -17.59 2.65
C LEU A 104 -6.94 -17.24 4.04
N MET A 105 -6.21 -18.17 4.67
CA MET A 105 -5.58 -17.92 5.97
C MET A 105 -4.55 -16.79 5.89
N GLY A 106 -3.69 -16.80 4.88
CA GLY A 106 -2.68 -15.75 4.71
C GLY A 106 -3.29 -14.37 4.45
N TYR A 107 -4.32 -14.28 3.60
CA TYR A 107 -5.06 -13.03 3.39
C TYR A 107 -5.79 -12.56 4.65
N LEU A 108 -6.34 -13.46 5.47
CA LEU A 108 -6.93 -13.11 6.76
C LEU A 108 -5.88 -12.52 7.71
N MET A 109 -4.71 -13.15 7.82
CA MET A 109 -3.60 -12.63 8.64
C MET A 109 -3.17 -11.22 8.17
N ILE A 110 -3.03 -11.04 6.85
CA ILE A 110 -2.73 -9.74 6.25
C ILE A 110 -3.81 -8.71 6.62
N ALA A 111 -5.09 -9.03 6.41
CA ALA A 111 -6.19 -8.12 6.71
C ALA A 111 -6.23 -7.70 8.19
N LEU A 112 -5.97 -8.65 9.10
CA LEU A 112 -5.92 -8.40 10.54
C LEU A 112 -4.76 -7.51 10.97
N ALA A 113 -3.67 -7.42 10.19
CA ALA A 113 -2.53 -6.57 10.52
C ALA A 113 -2.91 -5.09 10.64
N VAL A 114 -3.88 -4.61 9.85
CA VAL A 114 -4.38 -3.22 9.92
C VAL A 114 -5.01 -2.90 11.27
N ALA A 115 -5.57 -3.89 11.99
CA ALA A 115 -6.18 -3.66 13.29
C ALA A 115 -5.15 -3.18 14.33
N LEU A 116 -3.88 -3.60 14.21
CA LEU A 116 -2.79 -3.19 15.10
C LEU A 116 -2.43 -1.70 14.97
N GLU A 117 -2.78 -1.08 13.84
CA GLU A 117 -2.46 0.32 13.55
C GLU A 117 -3.31 1.30 14.36
N PHE A 118 -4.57 0.94 14.64
CA PHE A 118 -5.52 1.83 15.31
C PHE A 118 -5.14 2.14 16.77
N PRO A 119 -4.75 1.15 17.61
CA PRO A 119 -4.30 1.42 18.98
C PRO A 119 -2.93 2.12 19.06
N GLY A 120 -2.14 2.08 17.98
CA GLY A 120 -0.85 2.76 17.87
C GLY A 120 -1.02 4.22 17.51
N TRP A 121 -1.72 4.51 16.41
CA TRP A 121 -2.00 5.86 15.95
C TRP A 121 -3.23 5.93 15.04
N SER A 122 -4.42 5.96 15.65
CA SER A 122 -5.72 5.94 14.95
C SER A 122 -5.87 6.99 13.84
N ALA A 123 -5.38 8.23 14.03
CA ALA A 123 -5.47 9.28 13.02
C ALA A 123 -4.65 8.95 11.76
N LEU A 124 -3.42 8.45 11.94
CA LEU A 124 -2.56 8.04 10.84
C LEU A 124 -3.12 6.80 10.13
N ALA A 125 -3.59 5.81 10.89
CA ALA A 125 -4.23 4.61 10.35
C ALA A 125 -5.44 4.96 9.45
N LYS A 126 -6.32 5.86 9.90
CA LYS A 126 -7.48 6.33 9.12
C LYS A 126 -7.05 7.05 7.84
N ALA A 127 -6.06 7.94 7.92
CA ALA A 127 -5.57 8.67 6.75
C ALA A 127 -4.95 7.71 5.72
N LEU A 128 -4.11 6.78 6.17
CA LEU A 128 -3.48 5.78 5.31
C LEU A 128 -4.48 4.81 4.71
N LEU A 129 -5.48 4.37 5.46
CA LEU A 129 -6.51 3.46 4.94
C LEU A 129 -7.34 4.14 3.85
N ALA A 130 -7.77 5.39 4.08
CA ALA A 130 -8.50 6.16 3.08
C ALA A 130 -7.64 6.43 1.83
N TYR A 131 -6.38 6.81 2.02
CA TYR A 131 -5.42 6.99 0.93
C TYR A 131 -5.15 5.68 0.17
N ALA A 132 -5.00 4.56 0.87
CA ALA A 132 -4.74 3.26 0.27
C ALA A 132 -5.90 2.87 -0.66
N TYR A 133 -7.16 2.98 -0.22
CA TYR A 133 -8.29 2.72 -1.11
C TYR A 133 -8.36 3.70 -2.29
N ALA A 134 -8.12 4.99 -2.05
CA ALA A 134 -8.06 5.98 -3.12
C ALA A 134 -6.98 5.67 -4.16
N ALA A 135 -5.86 5.06 -3.74
CA ALA A 135 -4.79 4.62 -4.64
C ALA A 135 -5.11 3.31 -5.39
N ARG A 136 -5.83 2.37 -4.75
CA ARG A 136 -6.06 1.01 -5.30
C ARG A 136 -7.29 0.90 -6.18
N ILE A 137 -8.34 1.67 -5.93
CA ILE A 137 -9.55 1.66 -6.77
C ILE A 137 -9.21 1.97 -8.25
N PRO A 138 -8.42 3.02 -8.57
CA PRO A 138 -7.99 3.26 -9.95
C PRO A 138 -7.20 2.10 -10.55
N VAL A 139 -6.34 1.43 -9.76
CA VAL A 139 -5.56 0.28 -10.25
C VAL A 139 -6.47 -0.89 -10.58
N VAL A 140 -7.46 -1.20 -9.75
CA VAL A 140 -8.46 -2.24 -10.01
C VAL A 140 -9.20 -1.97 -11.32
N LEU A 141 -9.60 -0.71 -11.56
CA LEU A 141 -10.23 -0.31 -12.82
C LEU A 141 -9.28 -0.45 -14.02
N VAL A 142 -8.01 -0.06 -13.88
CA VAL A 142 -7.00 -0.27 -14.93
C VAL A 142 -6.83 -1.75 -15.24
N MET A 143 -6.73 -2.61 -14.22
CA MET A 143 -6.60 -4.06 -14.40
C MET A 143 -7.81 -4.64 -15.11
N PHE A 144 -9.02 -4.16 -14.82
CA PHE A 144 -10.23 -4.58 -15.55
C PHE A 144 -10.10 -4.35 -17.05
N PHE A 145 -9.73 -3.13 -17.46
CA PHE A 145 -9.59 -2.79 -18.88
C PHE A 145 -8.37 -3.46 -19.53
N ALA A 146 -7.24 -3.55 -18.82
CA ALA A 146 -6.04 -4.22 -19.32
C ALA A 146 -6.28 -5.71 -19.57
N MET A 147 -6.99 -6.40 -18.67
CA MET A 147 -7.31 -7.82 -18.83
C MET A 147 -8.32 -8.07 -19.96
N GLN A 148 -9.31 -7.19 -20.14
CA GLN A 148 -10.24 -7.30 -21.28
C GLN A 148 -9.58 -6.98 -22.62
N GLY A 149 -8.70 -5.98 -22.63
CA GLY A 149 -8.04 -5.48 -23.83
C GLY A 149 -6.74 -6.18 -24.18
N HIS A 150 -6.24 -7.08 -23.34
CA HIS A 150 -4.95 -7.75 -23.48
C HIS A 150 -3.80 -6.78 -23.78
N TRP A 151 -3.67 -5.75 -22.95
CA TRP A 151 -2.72 -4.65 -23.18
C TRP A 151 -1.24 -5.07 -23.13
N GLY A 152 -0.92 -6.26 -22.59
CA GLY A 152 0.46 -6.73 -22.49
C GLY A 152 1.29 -5.94 -21.46
N THR A 153 0.60 -5.38 -20.47
CA THR A 153 1.16 -4.61 -19.35
C THR A 153 1.32 -5.49 -18.12
N HIS A 154 1.93 -4.98 -17.05
CA HIS A 154 1.95 -5.74 -15.79
C HIS A 154 0.56 -5.87 -15.14
N TYR A 155 -0.43 -5.09 -15.59
CA TYR A 155 -1.79 -5.09 -15.05
C TYR A 155 -2.62 -6.30 -15.53
N ASP A 156 -2.20 -6.96 -16.62
CA ASP A 156 -2.79 -8.18 -17.17
C ASP A 156 -1.81 -9.36 -17.19
N ALA A 157 -0.62 -9.19 -16.59
CA ALA A 157 0.40 -10.23 -16.50
C ALA A 157 0.09 -11.27 -15.41
N LEU A 158 0.12 -12.55 -15.79
CA LEU A 158 -0.01 -13.66 -14.85
C LEU A 158 1.30 -13.93 -14.11
N PRO A 159 1.25 -14.30 -12.81
CA PRO A 159 2.45 -14.74 -12.11
C PRO A 159 2.98 -16.05 -12.71
N PRO A 160 4.28 -16.35 -12.54
CA PRO A 160 4.85 -17.63 -12.97
C PRO A 160 4.11 -18.81 -12.32
N ASN A 161 3.86 -19.86 -13.10
CA ASN A 161 3.19 -21.08 -12.66
C ASN A 161 1.76 -20.86 -12.11
N TYR A 162 1.03 -19.88 -12.63
CA TYR A 162 -0.36 -19.63 -12.26
C TYR A 162 -1.26 -20.85 -12.53
N THR A 163 -1.97 -21.32 -11.50
CA THR A 163 -2.89 -22.46 -11.54
C THR A 163 -4.32 -22.11 -11.10
N GLY A 164 -4.63 -20.82 -10.97
CA GLY A 164 -5.93 -20.33 -10.55
C GLY A 164 -6.99 -20.30 -11.67
N PRO A 165 -8.13 -19.65 -11.42
CA PRO A 165 -9.21 -19.51 -12.41
C PRO A 165 -8.73 -18.85 -13.72
N THR A 166 -9.27 -19.32 -14.85
CA THR A 166 -8.92 -18.83 -16.19
C THR A 166 -10.07 -18.09 -16.88
N ASP A 167 -11.31 -18.22 -16.40
CA ASP A 167 -12.41 -17.39 -16.86
C ASP A 167 -12.19 -15.93 -16.41
N PHE A 168 -12.73 -14.98 -17.18
CA PHE A 168 -12.46 -13.56 -16.95
C PHE A 168 -12.79 -13.10 -15.52
N TRP A 169 -13.97 -13.46 -15.00
CA TRP A 169 -14.40 -12.99 -13.68
C TRP A 169 -13.60 -13.65 -12.56
N GLY A 170 -13.38 -14.96 -12.65
CA GLY A 170 -12.52 -15.68 -11.71
C GLY A 170 -11.10 -15.11 -11.69
N LEU A 171 -10.52 -14.88 -12.86
CA LEU A 171 -9.18 -14.32 -13.01
C LEU A 171 -9.10 -12.88 -12.46
N TYR A 172 -10.02 -12.01 -12.87
CA TYR A 172 -10.04 -10.61 -12.44
C TYR A 172 -10.26 -10.47 -10.92
N LEU A 173 -11.16 -11.27 -10.34
CA LEU A 173 -11.36 -11.27 -8.89
C LEU A 173 -10.13 -11.80 -8.14
N HIS A 174 -9.48 -12.82 -8.68
CA HIS A 174 -8.36 -13.50 -8.03
C HIS A 174 -7.02 -12.75 -8.15
N ILE A 175 -6.71 -12.21 -9.33
CA ILE A 175 -5.43 -11.50 -9.62
C ILE A 175 -5.57 -9.99 -9.51
N GLY A 176 -6.73 -9.43 -9.88
CA GLY A 176 -6.99 -8.00 -9.82
C GLY A 176 -7.51 -7.55 -8.46
N VAL A 177 -8.74 -7.94 -8.13
CA VAL A 177 -9.46 -7.35 -6.99
C VAL A 177 -8.87 -7.78 -5.65
N LEU A 178 -8.73 -9.08 -5.40
CA LEU A 178 -8.30 -9.59 -4.09
C LEU A 178 -6.92 -9.05 -3.65
N PRO A 179 -5.86 -9.09 -4.48
CA PRO A 179 -4.56 -8.56 -4.08
C PRO A 179 -4.59 -7.04 -3.93
N GLN A 180 -5.28 -6.31 -4.83
CA GLN A 180 -5.28 -4.85 -4.78
C GLN A 180 -6.07 -4.31 -3.58
N MET A 181 -7.20 -4.93 -3.24
CA MET A 181 -8.11 -4.46 -2.18
C MET A 181 -7.76 -5.01 -0.79
N VAL A 182 -6.96 -6.07 -0.70
CA VAL A 182 -6.48 -6.61 0.58
C VAL A 182 -4.99 -6.40 0.71
N PHE A 183 -4.16 -7.20 0.01
CA PHE A 183 -2.71 -7.20 0.20
C PHE A 183 -2.08 -5.82 0.03
N TRP A 184 -2.37 -5.13 -1.09
CA TRP A 184 -1.76 -3.85 -1.40
C TRP A 184 -2.32 -2.69 -0.57
N VAL A 185 -3.57 -2.77 -0.10
CA VAL A 185 -4.11 -1.83 0.89
C VAL A 185 -3.34 -1.97 2.20
N VAL A 186 -3.22 -3.20 2.73
CA VAL A 186 -2.50 -3.46 3.98
C VAL A 186 -1.04 -3.06 3.86
N TYR A 187 -0.35 -3.42 2.77
CA TYR A 187 1.02 -3.00 2.50
C TYR A 187 1.20 -1.48 2.61
N THR A 188 0.28 -0.73 2.00
CA THR A 188 0.31 0.74 2.00
C THR A 188 0.12 1.30 3.41
N VAL A 189 -0.83 0.74 4.17
CA VAL A 189 -1.12 1.15 5.54
C VAL A 189 0.05 0.84 6.46
N VAL A 190 0.54 -0.40 6.47
CA VAL A 190 1.56 -0.87 7.40
C VAL A 190 2.90 -0.17 7.17
N LEU A 191 3.37 -0.09 5.92
CA LEU A 191 4.62 0.65 5.64
C LEU A 191 4.44 2.14 5.86
N GLY A 192 3.32 2.71 5.44
CA GLY A 192 3.02 4.12 5.70
C GLY A 192 3.01 4.43 7.19
N SER A 193 2.46 3.53 8.01
CA SER A 193 2.40 3.65 9.47
C SER A 193 3.76 3.51 10.11
N LEU A 194 4.59 2.55 9.67
CA LEU A 194 5.91 2.34 10.23
C LEU A 194 6.81 3.56 9.98
N PHE A 195 6.95 3.96 8.72
CA PHE A 195 7.76 5.12 8.35
C PHE A 195 7.14 6.42 8.88
N GLY A 196 5.81 6.56 8.82
CA GLY A 196 5.08 7.68 9.40
C GLY A 196 5.33 7.82 10.90
N SER A 197 5.25 6.74 11.67
CA SER A 197 5.49 6.76 13.11
C SER A 197 6.92 7.13 13.47
N ILE A 198 7.91 6.63 12.71
CA ILE A 198 9.32 7.00 12.87
C ILE A 198 9.50 8.51 12.63
N PHE A 199 9.04 9.04 11.51
CA PHE A 199 9.19 10.47 11.18
C PHE A 199 8.36 11.37 12.11
N GLY A 200 7.15 10.97 12.48
CA GLY A 200 6.32 11.69 13.44
C GLY A 200 6.97 11.78 14.82
N ALA A 201 7.64 10.71 15.27
CA ALA A 201 8.40 10.72 16.52
C ALA A 201 9.56 11.73 16.50
N LEU A 202 10.24 11.87 15.36
CA LEU A 202 11.33 12.84 15.12
C LEU A 202 10.81 14.28 15.03
N ALA A 203 9.72 14.52 14.31
CA ALA A 203 9.13 15.84 14.14
C ALA A 203 8.66 16.44 15.48
N GLY A 204 8.13 15.61 16.38
CA GLY A 204 7.69 16.02 17.72
C GLY A 204 8.83 16.33 18.70
N ARG A 205 10.11 16.25 18.33
CA ARG A 205 11.25 16.63 19.21
C ARG A 205 11.60 18.13 19.15
N LYS A 206 11.13 18.89 18.15
CA LYS A 206 11.56 20.29 17.91
C LYS A 206 10.88 21.39 18.76
N LYS A 207 10.25 21.07 19.89
CA LYS A 207 9.63 22.09 20.79
C LYS A 207 10.15 21.98 22.24
N VAL A 208 11.44 22.16 22.46
CA VAL A 208 11.98 22.71 23.73
C VAL A 208 13.24 23.50 23.37
N ALA A 209 13.08 24.77 23.04
CA ALA A 209 14.18 25.72 23.23
C ALA A 209 14.09 26.15 24.71
N PRO A 210 15.17 26.08 25.50
CA PRO A 210 15.16 26.58 26.86
C PRO A 210 14.89 28.09 26.81
N GLN A 211 13.86 28.52 27.55
CA GLN A 211 13.63 29.93 27.84
C GLN A 211 14.85 30.37 28.68
N MET A 212 15.72 31.20 28.11
CA MET A 212 16.82 31.78 28.88
C MET A 212 16.22 32.66 29.98
N ALA A 213 16.64 32.36 31.21
CA ALA A 213 16.25 33.03 32.44
C ALA A 213 16.71 34.48 32.48
#